data_AF-A0A6M5Y190-F1
#
_entry.id   AF-A0A6M5Y190-F1
#
_cell.length_a   1.000
_cell.length_b   1.000
_cell.length_c   1.000
_cell.angle_alpha   90.00
_cell.angle_beta   90.00
_cell.angle_gamma   90.00
#
_symmetry.space_group_name_H-M   'P 1'
#
loop_
_entity.id
_entity.type
_entity.pdbx_description
1 polymer ?
#
loop_
_entity_poly.entity_id
_entity_poly.type
_entity_poly.pdbx_seq_one_letter_code
_entity_poly.pdbx_strand_id
1 'polypeptide(L)' 'MAKPAYTSIPPTTDHVYWMLKSSDGKTSIYVPRDRELDRQLKIKFQAEVAARTSPKRRRTSGS' A
#
# COMPACT_ATOMS: atom_id res chain seq x y z
N MET A 1 7.35 -13.82 -19.56
CA MET A 1 7.95 -13.06 -18.44
C MET A 1 7.15 -13.36 -17.19
N ALA A 2 7.79 -13.90 -16.15
CA ALA A 2 7.12 -14.17 -14.87
C ALA A 2 6.67 -12.85 -14.24
N LYS A 3 5.41 -12.78 -13.77
CA LYS A 3 4.91 -11.60 -13.09
C LYS A 3 5.67 -11.46 -11.76
N PRO A 4 6.22 -10.28 -11.42
CA PRO A 4 6.83 -10.05 -10.12
C PRO A 4 5.78 -10.26 -9.02
N ALA A 5 6.07 -11.14 -8.07
CA ALA A 5 5.20 -11.43 -6.94
C ALA A 5 5.50 -10.44 -5.80
N TYR A 6 4.72 -9.38 -5.71
CA TYR A 6 4.82 -8.44 -4.59
C TYR A 6 3.95 -8.91 -3.43
N THR A 7 4.56 -9.01 -2.24
CA THR A 7 3.86 -9.35 -0.99
C THR A 7 3.51 -8.12 -0.16
N SER A 8 4.10 -6.96 -0.48
CA SER A 8 3.91 -5.66 0.16
C SER A 8 4.07 -4.53 -0.88
N ILE A 9 3.58 -3.33 -0.59
CA ILE A 9 3.72 -2.16 -1.49
C ILE A 9 5.23 -1.81 -1.60
N PRO A 10 5.85 -1.93 -2.78
CA PRO A 10 7.27 -1.62 -2.96
C PRO A 10 7.50 -0.10 -2.97
N PRO A 11 8.74 0.37 -2.73
CA PRO A 11 9.08 1.78 -2.81
C PRO A 11 8.76 2.33 -4.20
N THR A 12 8.47 3.64 -4.29
CA THR A 12 8.16 4.34 -5.56
C THR A 12 9.31 4.34 -6.57
N THR A 13 10.49 3.86 -6.18
CA THR A 13 11.65 3.62 -7.04
C THR A 13 11.58 2.31 -7.83
N ASP A 14 10.59 1.45 -7.58
CA ASP A 14 10.39 0.21 -8.34
C ASP A 14 9.61 0.50 -9.62
N HIS A 15 10.31 0.66 -10.75
CA HIS A 15 9.71 1.02 -12.04
C HIS A 15 8.93 -0.15 -12.69
N VAL A 16 8.96 -1.34 -12.07
CA VAL A 16 8.24 -2.53 -12.53
C VAL A 16 6.82 -2.51 -11.97
N TYR A 17 6.65 -2.18 -10.70
CA TYR A 17 5.34 -1.96 -10.06
C TYR A 17 4.79 -0.56 -10.38
N TRP A 18 5.62 0.47 -10.35
CA TRP A 18 5.23 1.86 -10.59
C TRP A 18 5.36 2.26 -12.07
N MET A 19 4.48 3.14 -12.50
CA MET A 19 4.48 3.79 -13.80
C MET A 19 4.53 5.29 -13.59
N LEU A 20 5.50 5.94 -14.24
CA LEU A 20 5.54 7.38 -14.29
C LEU A 20 4.47 7.87 -15.27
N LYS A 21 3.48 8.59 -14.76
CA LYS A 21 2.47 9.27 -15.57
C LYS A 21 2.72 10.76 -15.49
N SER A 22 3.19 11.32 -16.59
CA SER A 22 3.37 12.76 -16.74
C SER A 22 2.07 13.37 -17.27
N SER A 23 1.52 14.35 -16.55
CA SER A 23 0.42 15.17 -17.01
C SER A 23 0.95 16.53 -17.43
N ASP A 24 0.72 16.87 -18.70
CA ASP A 24 0.90 18.21 -19.28
C ASP A 24 2.23 18.90 -18.92
N GLY A 25 3.32 18.12 -18.89
CA GLY A 25 4.69 18.63 -18.70
C GLY A 25 5.04 19.21 -17.32
N LYS A 26 4.06 19.41 -16.42
CA LYS A 26 4.28 20.07 -15.11
C LYS A 26 4.38 19.11 -13.94
N THR A 27 3.66 17.99 -13.99
CA THR A 27 3.63 17.04 -12.87
C THR A 27 3.79 15.62 -13.37
N SER A 28 4.79 14.93 -12.84
CA SER A 28 4.94 13.49 -13.02
C SER A 28 4.58 12.79 -11.72
N ILE A 29 3.60 11.88 -11.79
CA ILE A 29 3.14 11.08 -10.66
C ILE A 29 3.47 9.60 -10.89
N TYR A 30 3.78 8.89 -9.81
CA TYR A 30 3.95 7.44 -9.85
C TYR A 30 2.61 6.77 -9.57
N VAL A 31 2.12 5.98 -10.53
CA VAL A 31 0.87 5.21 -10.42
C VAL A 31 1.17 3.71 -10.53
N PRO A 32 0.48 2.83 -9.79
CA PRO A 32 0.74 1.40 -9.88
C PRO A 32 0.29 0.89 -11.26
N ARG A 33 1.10 -0.01 -11.85
CA ARG A 33 0.79 -0.68 -13.12
C ARG A 33 -0.36 -1.66 -12.97
N ASP A 34 -0.41 -2.38 -11.86
CA ASP A 34 -1.42 -3.39 -11.58
C ASP A 34 -2.34 -2.92 -10.44
N ARG A 35 -3.53 -2.46 -10.81
CA ARG A 35 -4.51 -1.90 -9.86
C ARG A 35 -5.11 -2.95 -8.93
N GLU A 36 -5.24 -4.19 -9.40
CA GLU A 36 -5.79 -5.28 -8.59
C GLU A 36 -4.79 -5.68 -7.51
N LEU A 37 -3.51 -5.78 -7.87
CA LEU A 37 -2.44 -6.01 -6.92
C LEU A 37 -2.34 -4.86 -5.90
N ASP A 38 -2.39 -3.59 -6.34
CA ASP A 38 -2.40 -2.42 -5.43
C ASP A 38 -3.52 -2.51 -4.39
N ARG A 39 -4.73 -2.84 -4.83
CA ARG A 39 -5.88 -3.00 -3.95
C ARG A 39 -5.65 -4.09 -2.91
N GLN A 40 -5.16 -5.27 -3.33
CA GLN A 40 -4.88 -6.38 -2.41
C GLN A 40 -3.81 -6.02 -1.38
N LEU A 41 -2.73 -5.37 -1.81
CA LEU A 41 -1.65 -4.94 -0.94
C LEU A 41 -2.11 -3.87 0.07
N LYS A 42 -2.91 -2.90 -0.37
CA LYS A 42 -3.53 -1.90 0.52
C LYS A 42 -4.44 -2.53 1.55
N ILE A 43 -5.25 -3.52 1.17
CA ILE A 43 -6.14 -4.23 2.11
C ILE A 43 -5.31 -4.94 3.18
N LYS A 44 -4.28 -5.69 2.77
CA LYS A 44 -3.37 -6.37 3.73
C LYS A 44 -2.69 -5.38 4.66
N PHE A 45 -2.16 -4.29 4.13
CA PHE A 45 -1.49 -3.27 4.92
C PHE A 45 -2.44 -2.62 5.93
N GLN A 46 -3.66 -2.25 5.51
CA GLN A 46 -4.65 -1.70 6.43
C GLN A 46 -5.06 -2.69 7.51
N ALA A 47 -5.21 -3.98 7.17
CA ALA A 47 -5.52 -5.02 8.14
C ALA A 47 -4.38 -5.19 9.16
N GLU A 48 -3.12 -5.17 8.71
CA GLU A 48 -1.96 -5.24 9.59
C GLU A 48 -1.86 -4.01 10.50
N VAL A 49 -2.02 -2.80 9.93
CA VAL A 49 -2.02 -1.56 10.69
C VAL A 49 -3.15 -1.59 11.72
N ALA A 50 -4.37 -1.96 11.35
CA ALA A 50 -5.49 -2.08 12.27
C ALA A 50 -5.21 -3.09 13.38
N ALA A 51 -4.59 -4.24 13.08
CA ALA A 51 -4.20 -5.22 14.10
C ALA A 51 -3.15 -4.66 15.07
N ARG A 52 -2.23 -3.81 14.59
CA ARG A 52 -1.18 -3.17 15.40
C ARG A 52 -1.68 -1.95 16.18
N THR A 53 -2.61 -1.20 15.61
CA THR A 53 -3.14 0.04 16.20
C THR A 53 -4.37 -0.20 17.04
N SER A 54 -5.00 -1.38 16.99
CA SER A 54 -6.14 -1.74 17.82
C SER A 54 -5.76 -1.53 19.28
N PRO A 55 -6.25 -0.45 19.93
CA PRO A 55 -5.91 -0.20 21.31
C PRO A 55 -6.58 -1.32 22.08
N LYS A 56 -5.77 -2.17 22.71
CA LYS A 56 -6.23 -3.06 23.78
C LYS A 56 -6.84 -2.14 24.82
N ARG A 57 -8.14 -1.89 24.70
CA ARG A 57 -8.94 -1.04 25.58
C ARG A 57 -8.91 -1.76 26.92
N ARG A 58 -7.87 -1.48 27.72
CA ARG A 58 -7.81 -1.84 29.14
C ARG A 58 -9.01 -1.14 29.75
N ARG A 59 -10.10 -1.87 29.84
CA ARG A 59 -11.26 -1.52 30.64
C ARG A 59 -10.80 -1.64 32.09
N THR A 60 -10.09 -0.63 32.58
CA THR A 60 -10.10 -0.33 34.02
C THR A 60 -11.43 0.36 34.28
N SER A 61 -12.48 -0.45 34.32
CA SER A 61 -13.62 -0.18 35.19
C SER A 61 -13.08 -0.07 36.61
N GLY A 62 -13.48 1.00 37.29
CA GLY A 62 -12.95 1.39 38.59
C GLY A 62 -13.17 0.38 39.70
N SER A 63 -12.50 0.67 40.81
CA SER A 63 -12.97 0.45 42.16
C SER A 63 -12.40 1.55 43.05
#